data_AF-A0A8T3R3W3-F1
#
_entry.id   AF-A0A8T3R3W3-F1
#
_cell.length_a   1.000
_cell.length_b   1.000
_cell.length_c   1.000
_cell.angle_alpha   90.00
_cell.angle_beta   90.00
_cell.angle_gamma   90.00
#
_symmetry.space_group_name_H-M   'P 1'
#
loop_
_entity.id
_entity.type
_entity.pdbx_description
1 polymer ?
#
loop_
_entity_poly.entity_id
_entity_poly.type
_entity_poly.pdbx_seq_one_letter_code
_entity_poly.pdbx_strand_id
1 'polypeptide(L)'
;MQIRVVTDQPWDVPADVLAIPMTGEPSFDGPLGELDRRSSGEIQSLVTFGEIRGKRFATAVAAAGEIAADRLLAVGLGDTETIDRETVVRIAAAVQRRLAGRVVRRLAIWITPLADALDGDAAAAAEMVGRGALEGSYDPRTI
;
A
#
# COMPACT_ATOMS: atom_id res chain seq x y z
N MET A 1 6.91 15.32 -8.41
CA MET A 1 6.02 14.71 -7.41
C MET A 1 6.05 15.55 -6.14
N GLN A 2 4.95 15.63 -5.38
CA GLN A 2 4.88 16.29 -4.08
C GLN A 2 4.49 15.24 -3.02
N ILE A 3 5.21 15.18 -1.90
CA ILE A 3 4.96 14.22 -0.81
C ILE A 3 4.46 14.97 0.41
N ARG A 4 3.46 14.43 1.10
CA ARG A 4 2.94 14.92 2.38
C ARG A 4 2.64 13.73 3.29
N VAL A 5 2.82 13.89 4.58
CA VAL A 5 2.35 12.95 5.60
C VAL A 5 1.07 13.51 6.20
N VAL A 6 0.06 12.67 6.34
CA VAL A 6 -1.23 13.00 6.96
C VAL A 6 -1.51 12.00 8.08
N THR A 7 -2.29 12.40 9.08
CA THR A 7 -2.62 11.58 10.26
C THR A 7 -4.09 11.15 10.28
N ASP A 8 -4.82 11.37 9.20
CA ASP A 8 -6.18 10.90 9.00
C ASP A 8 -6.24 9.37 8.93
N GLN A 9 -7.43 8.82 9.15
CA GLN A 9 -7.66 7.39 8.94
C GLN A 9 -7.54 7.03 7.46
N PRO A 10 -7.06 5.82 7.11
CA PRO A 10 -6.78 5.47 5.71
C PRO A 10 -8.03 5.53 4.81
N TRP A 11 -9.22 5.28 5.37
CA TRP A 11 -10.49 5.35 4.62
C TRP A 11 -11.01 6.79 4.40
N ASP A 12 -10.47 7.79 5.09
CA ASP A 12 -10.89 9.19 4.98
C ASP A 12 -9.96 10.00 4.05
N VAL A 13 -8.82 9.46 3.63
CA VAL A 13 -7.84 10.15 2.78
C VAL A 13 -8.30 10.18 1.32
N PRO A 14 -8.60 11.36 0.73
CA PRO A 14 -9.04 11.46 -0.66
C PRO A 14 -7.86 11.22 -1.62
N ALA A 15 -7.93 10.14 -2.40
CA ALA A 15 -6.91 9.77 -3.37
C ALA A 15 -7.52 9.06 -4.57
N ASP A 16 -6.78 8.94 -5.66
CA ASP A 16 -7.23 8.15 -6.79
C ASP A 16 -6.92 6.66 -6.53
N VAL A 17 -5.87 6.38 -5.76
CA VAL A 17 -5.51 5.04 -5.28
C VAL A 17 -5.04 5.11 -3.82
N LEU A 18 -5.56 4.22 -2.98
CA LEU A 18 -5.01 3.90 -1.67
C LEU A 18 -4.27 2.56 -1.72
N ALA A 19 -2.95 2.58 -1.50
CA ALA A 19 -2.15 1.38 -1.36
C ALA A 19 -2.20 0.84 0.07
N ILE A 20 -2.47 -0.46 0.19
CA ILE A 20 -2.67 -1.20 1.43
C ILE A 20 -1.58 -2.28 1.50
N PRO A 21 -0.47 -2.03 2.20
CA PRO A 21 0.54 -3.05 2.44
C PRO A 21 -0.03 -4.12 3.39
N MET A 22 0.09 -5.39 3.02
CA MET A 22 -0.49 -6.50 3.76
C MET A 22 0.37 -7.76 3.74
N THR A 23 0.28 -8.52 4.83
CA THR A 23 0.89 -9.85 4.95
C THR A 23 0.09 -10.90 4.15
N GLY A 24 0.59 -12.13 4.07
CA GLY A 24 -0.09 -13.19 3.33
C GLY A 24 -1.30 -13.79 4.04
N GLU A 25 -1.32 -13.70 5.36
CA GLU A 25 -2.41 -14.18 6.21
C GLU A 25 -2.84 -13.01 7.11
N PRO A 26 -3.43 -11.95 6.54
CA PRO A 26 -3.81 -10.80 7.33
C PRO A 26 -4.97 -11.13 8.25
N SER A 27 -4.90 -10.68 9.50
CA SER A 27 -6.07 -10.59 10.36
C SER A 27 -6.93 -9.40 9.89
N PHE A 28 -8.22 -9.65 9.67
CA PHE A 28 -9.20 -8.60 9.35
C PHE A 28 -9.76 -7.98 10.64
N ASP A 29 -8.85 -7.56 11.53
CA ASP A 29 -9.14 -6.81 12.74
C ASP A 29 -8.63 -5.37 12.62
N GLY A 30 -9.02 -4.54 13.59
CA GLY A 30 -8.60 -3.14 13.67
C GLY A 30 -8.84 -2.35 12.36
N PRO A 31 -7.88 -1.50 11.95
CA PRO A 31 -8.04 -0.67 10.74
C PRO A 31 -8.16 -1.46 9.43
N LEU A 32 -7.57 -2.66 9.31
CA LEU A 32 -7.69 -3.46 8.09
C LEU A 32 -9.10 -4.06 7.96
N GLY A 33 -9.69 -4.53 9.07
CA GLY A 33 -11.09 -4.97 9.11
C GLY A 33 -12.08 -3.83 8.81
N GLU A 34 -11.78 -2.60 9.24
CA GLU A 34 -12.56 -1.42 8.87
C GLU A 34 -12.50 -1.14 7.36
N LEU A 35 -11.29 -1.12 6.78
CA LEU A 35 -11.08 -0.93 5.35
C LEU A 35 -11.85 -1.99 4.54
N ASP A 36 -11.74 -3.26 4.93
CA ASP A 36 -12.40 -4.34 4.24
C ASP A 36 -13.93 -4.18 4.27
N ARG A 37 -14.49 -3.90 5.45
CA ARG A 37 -15.94 -3.67 5.59
C ARG A 37 -16.43 -2.50 4.73
N ARG A 38 -15.73 -1.36 4.72
CA ARG A 38 -16.08 -0.20 3.89
C ARG A 38 -15.92 -0.47 2.40
N SER A 39 -14.99 -1.36 2.05
CA SER A 39 -14.82 -1.85 0.69
C SER A 39 -15.81 -2.96 0.32
N SER A 40 -16.79 -3.31 1.17
CA SER A 40 -17.74 -4.42 0.96
C SER A 40 -17.09 -5.80 0.86
N GLY A 41 -15.98 -6.04 1.58
CA GLY A 41 -15.29 -7.33 1.62
C GLY A 41 -14.32 -7.57 0.46
N GLU A 42 -14.03 -6.55 -0.35
CA GLU A 42 -13.19 -6.68 -1.55
C GLU A 42 -11.75 -7.10 -1.20
N ILE A 43 -11.21 -6.63 -0.07
CA ILE A 43 -9.84 -6.97 0.34
C ILE A 43 -9.77 -8.44 0.76
N GLN A 44 -10.73 -8.91 1.56
CA GLN A 44 -10.82 -10.31 1.96
C GLN A 44 -11.11 -11.24 0.77
N SER A 45 -11.89 -10.76 -0.21
CA SER A 45 -12.13 -11.46 -1.48
C SER A 45 -10.83 -11.70 -2.25
N LEU A 46 -9.96 -10.69 -2.37
CA LEU A 46 -8.65 -10.83 -3.02
C LEU A 46 -7.74 -11.87 -2.34
N VAL A 47 -7.73 -11.89 -1.00
CA VAL A 47 -6.96 -12.87 -0.21
C VAL A 47 -7.52 -14.28 -0.42
N THR A 48 -8.84 -14.44 -0.33
CA THR A 48 -9.53 -15.72 -0.48
C THR A 48 -9.38 -16.29 -1.89
N PHE A 49 -9.45 -15.43 -2.91
CA PHE A 49 -9.18 -15.79 -4.31
C PHE A 49 -7.70 -16.16 -4.54
N GLY A 50 -6.81 -15.69 -3.66
CA GLY A 50 -5.38 -15.98 -3.71
C GLY A 50 -4.61 -15.04 -4.64
N GLU A 51 -5.12 -13.84 -4.90
CA GLU A 51 -4.40 -12.79 -5.63
C GLU A 51 -3.27 -12.19 -4.78
N ILE A 52 -3.45 -12.16 -3.45
CA ILE A 52 -2.40 -11.82 -2.49
C ILE A 52 -2.15 -13.03 -1.58
N ARG A 53 -1.03 -13.73 -1.80
CA ARG A 53 -0.61 -14.93 -1.03
C ARG A 53 0.67 -14.72 -0.23
N GLY A 54 0.86 -13.51 0.31
CA GLY A 54 2.05 -13.18 1.10
C GLY A 54 3.35 -13.10 0.31
N LYS A 55 3.31 -13.19 -1.02
CA LYS A 55 4.48 -12.95 -1.85
C LYS A 55 4.81 -11.46 -1.86
N ARG A 56 6.07 -11.13 -1.59
CA ARG A 56 6.58 -9.76 -1.71
C ARG A 56 6.26 -9.16 -3.07
N PHE A 57 5.79 -7.92 -3.05
CA PHE A 57 5.49 -7.12 -4.24
C PHE A 57 4.37 -7.67 -5.13
N ALA A 58 3.66 -8.74 -4.71
CA ALA A 58 2.40 -9.11 -5.35
C ALA A 58 1.42 -7.94 -5.19
N THR A 59 0.68 -7.64 -6.26
CA THR A 59 -0.25 -6.51 -6.25
C THR A 59 -1.59 -6.87 -6.85
N ALA A 60 -2.66 -6.38 -6.24
CA ALA A 60 -4.02 -6.59 -6.68
C ALA A 60 -4.82 -5.29 -6.54
N VAL A 61 -5.68 -5.00 -7.52
CA VAL A 61 -6.46 -3.76 -7.54
C VAL A 61 -7.91 -4.12 -7.31
N ALA A 62 -8.54 -3.45 -6.35
CA ALA A 62 -9.93 -3.67 -5.97
C ALA A 62 -10.74 -2.39 -6.06
N ALA A 63 -12.07 -2.56 -6.07
CA ALA A 63 -12.99 -1.46 -5.83
C ALA A 63 -12.82 -0.96 -4.38
N ALA A 64 -13.09 0.34 -4.17
CA ALA A 64 -12.90 0.97 -2.87
C ALA A 64 -14.19 1.09 -2.04
N GLY A 65 -15.35 0.78 -2.61
CA GLY A 65 -16.63 0.90 -1.92
C GLY A 65 -16.86 2.32 -1.40
N GLU A 66 -17.07 2.44 -0.08
CA GLU A 66 -17.35 3.71 0.62
C GLU A 66 -16.10 4.46 1.07
N ILE A 67 -14.90 3.99 0.72
CA ILE A 67 -13.63 4.65 1.06
C ILE A 67 -13.45 5.92 0.20
N ALA A 68 -12.85 6.96 0.76
CA ALA A 68 -12.61 8.24 0.08
C ALA A 68 -11.67 8.15 -1.16
N ALA A 69 -10.99 7.01 -1.33
CA ALA A 69 -10.15 6.75 -2.49
C ALA A 69 -10.92 6.07 -3.63
N ASP A 70 -10.58 6.34 -4.89
CA ASP A 70 -11.32 5.75 -6.03
C ASP A 70 -11.03 4.25 -6.23
N ARG A 71 -9.83 3.79 -5.85
CA ARG A 71 -9.38 2.39 -5.96
C ARG A 71 -8.52 1.97 -4.78
N LEU A 72 -8.55 0.69 -4.47
CA LEU A 72 -7.61 0.06 -3.55
C LEU A 72 -6.52 -0.67 -4.33
N LEU A 73 -5.31 -0.65 -3.78
CA LEU A 73 -4.18 -1.42 -4.28
C LEU A 73 -3.57 -2.22 -3.11
N ALA A 74 -3.93 -3.49 -3.01
CA ALA A 74 -3.28 -4.39 -2.08
C ALA A 74 -1.85 -4.69 -2.54
N VAL A 75 -0.88 -4.64 -1.63
CA VAL A 75 0.52 -4.96 -1.90
C VAL A 75 1.07 -5.93 -0.86
N GLY A 76 1.58 -7.07 -1.33
CA GLY A 76 2.15 -8.11 -0.47
C GLY A 76 3.48 -7.69 0.15
N LEU A 77 3.56 -7.77 1.48
CA LEU A 77 4.73 -7.45 2.29
C LEU A 77 5.79 -8.56 2.34
N GLY A 78 5.39 -9.81 2.08
CA GLY A 78 6.25 -10.94 2.39
C GLY A 78 6.06 -11.48 3.78
N ASP A 79 7.06 -12.26 4.19
CA ASP A 79 7.35 -12.55 5.59
C ASP A 79 7.76 -11.25 6.30
N THR A 80 7.06 -10.94 7.39
CA THR A 80 7.24 -9.73 8.20
C THR A 80 8.56 -9.70 8.94
N GLU A 81 9.09 -10.85 9.36
CA GLU A 81 10.36 -10.93 10.11
C GLU A 81 11.56 -10.52 9.26
N THR A 82 11.39 -10.53 7.94
CA THR A 82 12.45 -10.20 6.99
C THR A 82 12.29 -8.79 6.41
N ILE A 83 11.33 -8.00 6.90
CA ILE A 83 11.11 -6.62 6.43
C ILE A 83 12.14 -5.70 7.07
N ASP A 84 12.84 -4.97 6.22
CA ASP A 84 13.79 -3.94 6.62
C ASP A 84 13.52 -2.64 5.84
N ARG A 85 14.34 -1.61 6.12
CA ARG A 85 14.23 -0.30 5.46
C ARG A 85 14.28 -0.41 3.93
N GLU A 86 15.15 -1.26 3.39
CA GLU A 86 15.25 -1.46 1.95
C GLU A 86 13.99 -2.11 1.38
N THR A 87 13.41 -3.07 2.09
CA THR A 87 12.16 -3.73 1.72
C THR A 87 11.02 -2.72 1.64
N VAL A 88 10.93 -1.78 2.58
CA VAL A 88 9.93 -0.69 2.56
C VAL A 88 10.10 0.21 1.33
N VAL A 89 11.34 0.61 1.00
CA VAL A 89 11.63 1.35 -0.25
C VAL A 89 11.12 0.58 -1.47
N ARG A 90 11.41 -0.72 -1.54
CA ARG A 90 11.01 -1.57 -2.67
C ARG A 90 9.50 -1.77 -2.77
N ILE A 91 8.78 -1.84 -1.64
CA ILE A 91 7.31 -1.91 -1.59
C ILE A 91 6.69 -0.64 -2.19
N ALA A 92 7.13 0.54 -1.75
CA ALA A 92 6.63 1.81 -2.28
C ALA A 92 6.98 1.98 -3.77
N ALA A 93 8.16 1.52 -4.19
CA ALA A 93 8.52 1.50 -5.61
C ALA A 93 7.65 0.53 -6.43
N ALA A 94 7.28 -0.63 -5.87
CA ALA A 94 6.39 -1.58 -6.52
C ALA A 94 4.98 -1.02 -6.71
N VAL A 95 4.46 -0.28 -5.73
CA VAL A 95 3.20 0.49 -5.85
C VAL A 95 3.24 1.41 -7.06
N GLN A 96 4.27 2.25 -7.16
CA GLN A 96 4.43 3.19 -8.28
C GLN A 96 4.50 2.48 -9.63
N ARG A 97 5.36 1.47 -9.74
CA ARG A 97 5.53 0.70 -10.99
C ARG A 97 4.25 -0.01 -11.40
N ARG A 98 3.46 -0.51 -10.44
CA ARG A 98 2.17 -1.14 -10.72
C ARG A 98 1.16 -0.16 -11.33
N LEU A 99 1.26 1.11 -10.96
CA LEU A 99 0.39 2.17 -11.45
C LEU A 99 0.95 2.86 -12.71
N ALA A 100 2.15 2.51 -13.16
CA ALA A 100 2.73 3.04 -14.38
C ALA A 100 1.80 2.81 -15.60
N GLY A 101 1.66 3.84 -16.43
CA GLY A 101 0.75 3.84 -17.59
C GLY A 101 -0.73 4.04 -17.24
N ARG A 102 -1.09 4.17 -15.96
CA ARG A 102 -2.45 4.53 -15.52
C ARG A 102 -2.53 6.01 -15.21
N VAL A 103 -3.75 6.57 -15.29
CA VAL A 103 -4.02 7.96 -14.90
C VAL A 103 -4.26 8.01 -13.40
N VAL A 104 -3.20 8.25 -12.62
CA VAL A 104 -3.23 8.42 -11.16
C VAL A 104 -2.58 9.76 -10.81
N ARG A 105 -3.38 10.71 -10.32
CA ARG A 105 -2.93 12.05 -9.91
C ARG A 105 -2.62 12.11 -8.42
N ARG A 106 -3.32 11.32 -7.60
CA ARG A 106 -3.12 11.26 -6.14
C ARG A 106 -3.00 9.81 -5.68
N LEU A 107 -1.88 9.48 -5.06
CA LEU A 107 -1.63 8.19 -4.42
C LEU A 107 -1.50 8.41 -2.91
N ALA A 108 -2.27 7.64 -2.14
CA ALA A 108 -2.06 7.45 -0.72
C ALA A 108 -1.42 6.08 -0.46
N ILE A 109 -0.48 6.00 0.49
CA ILE A 109 0.10 4.73 0.95
C ILE A 109 -0.12 4.69 2.46
N TRP A 110 -0.81 3.65 2.94
CA TRP A 110 -1.01 3.47 4.37
C TRP A 110 0.28 2.94 5.02
N ILE A 111 0.93 3.77 5.83
CA ILE A 111 2.27 3.48 6.35
C ILE A 111 2.30 2.69 7.67
N THR A 112 1.18 2.59 8.40
CA THR A 112 1.13 1.89 9.70
C THR A 112 1.62 0.44 9.59
N PRO A 113 1.18 -0.39 8.62
CA PRO A 113 1.68 -1.76 8.50
C PRO A 113 3.20 -1.85 8.22
N LEU A 114 3.77 -0.79 7.62
CA LEU A 114 5.21 -0.69 7.36
C LEU A 114 5.99 -0.21 8.58
N ALA A 115 5.39 0.69 9.38
CA ALA A 115 5.95 1.14 10.64
C ALA A 115 5.99 0.00 11.66
N ASP A 116 4.91 -0.78 11.77
CA ASP A 116 4.84 -1.94 12.67
C ASP A 116 5.92 -2.98 12.34
N ALA A 117 6.20 -3.17 11.04
CA ALA A 117 7.29 -4.04 10.57
C ALA A 117 8.70 -3.47 10.81
N LEU A 118 8.81 -2.19 11.19
CA LEU A 118 10.06 -1.51 11.55
C LEU A 118 10.06 -1.13 13.04
N ASP A 119 9.57 -2.02 13.90
CA ASP A 119 9.51 -1.84 15.36
C ASP A 119 8.73 -0.58 15.81
N GLY A 120 7.73 -0.17 15.02
CA GLY A 120 6.91 1.02 15.27
C GLY A 120 7.55 2.34 14.83
N ASP A 121 8.69 2.33 14.13
CA ASP A 121 9.36 3.55 13.66
C ASP A 121 8.64 4.17 12.44
N ALA A 122 7.59 4.93 12.73
CA ALA A 122 6.79 5.63 11.72
C ALA A 122 7.60 6.67 10.93
N ALA A 123 8.64 7.27 11.52
CA ALA A 123 9.49 8.24 10.84
C ALA A 123 10.35 7.55 9.78
N ALA A 124 10.99 6.43 10.13
CA ALA A 124 11.74 5.63 9.17
C ALA A 124 10.82 5.07 8.07
N ALA A 125 9.62 4.58 8.41
CA ALA A 125 8.66 4.10 7.42
C ALA A 125 8.27 5.21 6.43
N ALA A 126 7.95 6.42 6.91
CA ALA A 126 7.60 7.55 6.06
C ALA A 126 8.77 7.97 5.14
N GLU A 127 9.99 8.02 5.67
CA GLU A 127 11.21 8.32 4.89
C GLU A 127 11.41 7.29 3.75
N MET A 128 11.38 5.99 4.09
CA MET A 128 11.60 4.91 3.13
C MET A 128 10.49 4.83 2.08
N VAL A 129 9.22 5.03 2.48
CA VAL A 129 8.09 5.11 1.55
C VAL A 129 8.25 6.28 0.60
N GLY A 130 8.62 7.46 1.10
CA GLY A 130 8.83 8.64 0.26
C GLY A 130 9.94 8.44 -0.76
N ARG A 131 11.06 7.84 -0.32
CA ARG A 131 12.18 7.46 -1.20
C ARG A 131 11.75 6.47 -2.27
N GLY A 132 11.11 5.38 -1.88
CA GLY A 132 10.65 4.33 -2.80
C GLY A 132 9.61 4.83 -3.80
N ALA A 133 8.70 5.71 -3.37
CA ALA A 133 7.73 6.33 -4.27
C ALA A 133 8.42 7.22 -5.32
N LEU A 134 9.48 7.93 -4.95
CA LEU A 134 10.24 8.76 -5.89
C LEU A 134 11.03 7.87 -6.87
N GLU A 135 11.78 6.90 -6.37
CA GLU A 135 12.59 5.99 -7.19
C GLU A 135 11.72 5.15 -8.13
N GLY A 136 10.55 4.70 -7.67
CA GLY A 136 9.60 3.94 -8.48
C GLY A 136 8.92 4.73 -9.60
N SER A 137 8.90 6.07 -9.49
CA SER A 137 8.33 6.95 -10.52
C SER A 137 9.23 7.16 -11.74
N TYR A 138 10.51 6.77 -11.64
CA TYR A 138 11.48 6.93 -12.71
C TYR A 138 11.32 5.85 -13.80
N ASP A 139 11.11 6.25 -15.06
CA ASP A 139 11.14 5.35 -16.22
C ASP A 139 12.48 5.49 -16.97
N PRO A 140 13.39 4.51 -16.86
CA PRO A 140 14.69 4.58 -17.51
C PRO A 140 14.61 4.59 -19.04
N ARG A 141 13.47 4.26 -19.66
CA ARG A 141 13.30 4.31 -21.13
C ARG A 141 13.04 5.73 -21.67
N THR A 142 12.95 6.73 -20.79
CA THR A 142 12.61 8.11 -21.15
C THR A 142 13.81 9.06 -21.15
N ILE A 143 15.03 8.51 -21.08
CA ILE A 143 16.32 9.21 -21.09
C ILE A 143 17.17 8.64 -22.22
#